data_AF-A0A0G1VM68-F1
#
_entry.id   AF-A0A0G1VM68-F1
#
_cell.length_a   1.000
_cell.length_b   1.000
_cell.length_c   1.000
_cell.angle_alpha   90.00
_cell.angle_beta   90.00
_cell.angle_gamma   90.00
#
_symmetry.space_group_name_H-M   'P 1'
#
loop_
_entity.id
_entity.type
_entity.pdbx_description
1 polymer ?
#
loop_
_entity_poly.entity_id
_entity_poly.type
_entity_poly.pdbx_seq_one_letter_code
_entity_poly.pdbx_strand_id
1 'polypeptide(L)' 'MMKILIGTTNKDKFRQFKKAFDIHEKDFEVVSLAELGITDDVEEDGETLS' A
#
# COMPACT_ATOMS: atom_id res chain seq x y z
N MET A 1 -4.15 15.56 -8.67
CA MET A 1 -4.34 14.47 -7.71
C MET A 1 -3.48 13.26 -8.08
N MET A 2 -2.34 13.11 -7.42
CA MET A 2 -1.43 11.96 -7.59
C MET A 2 -1.97 10.75 -6.82
N LYS A 3 -1.66 9.52 -7.24
CA LYS A 3 -1.98 8.30 -6.50
C LYS A 3 -0.71 7.54 -6.12
N ILE A 4 -0.63 7.10 -4.87
CA ILE A 4 0.45 6.24 -4.36
C ILE A 4 -0.15 4.86 -4.10
N LEU A 5 0.37 3.85 -4.79
CA LEU A 5 0.00 2.46 -4.56
C LEU A 5 0.87 1.88 -3.45
N ILE A 6 0.21 1.35 -2.41
CA ILE A 6 0.85 0.52 -1.40
C ILE A 6 0.73 -0.92 -1.86
N GLY A 7 1.88 -1.54 -2.15
CA GLY A 7 2.01 -2.92 -2.64
C GLY A 7 1.68 -3.96 -1.58
N THR A 8 0.46 -3.96 -1.04
CA THR A 8 -0.02 -4.96 -0.10
C THR A 8 -1.51 -5.20 -0.27
N THR A 9 -1.92 -6.46 -0.11
CA THR A 9 -3.33 -6.85 0.04
C THR A 9 -3.77 -6.87 1.51
N ASN A 10 -2.82 -6.76 2.45
CA ASN A 10 -3.08 -6.79 3.89
C ASN A 10 -3.71 -5.47 4.38
N LYS A 11 -4.96 -5.54 4.81
CA LYS A 11 -5.76 -4.39 5.27
C LYS A 11 -5.18 -3.68 6.50
N ASP A 12 -4.55 -4.42 7.41
CA ASP A 12 -3.96 -3.83 8.61
C ASP A 12 -2.69 -3.04 8.29
N LYS A 13 -1.81 -3.57 7.42
CA LYS A 13 -0.64 -2.84 6.89
C LYS A 13 -1.09 -1.57 6.16
N PHE A 14 -2.07 -1.67 5.27
CA PHE A 14 -2.59 -0.52 4.53
C PHE A 14 -3.16 0.58 5.46
N ARG A 15 -3.92 0.20 6.49
CA ARG A 15 -4.45 1.15 7.49
C ARG A 15 -3.34 1.90 8.23
N GLN A 16 -2.22 1.22 8.53
CA GLN A 16 -1.07 1.86 9.17
C GLN A 16 -0.41 2.88 8.23
N PHE A 17 -0.22 2.54 6.95
CA PHE A 17 0.27 3.49 5.95
C PHE A 17 -0.65 4.70 5.81
N LYS A 18 -1.96 4.49 5.69
CA LYS A 18 -2.94 5.59 5.57
C LYS A 18 -2.82 6.57 6.75
N LYS A 19 -2.78 6.06 7.99
CA LYS A 19 -2.57 6.89 9.19
C LYS A 19 -1.22 7.61 9.21
N ALA A 20 -0.14 6.91 8.87
CA ALA A 20 1.20 7.51 8.80
C ALA A 20 1.27 8.62 7.75
N PHE A 21 0.45 8.50 6.71
CA PHE A 21 0.33 9.45 5.64
C PHE A 21 -0.63 10.60 5.95
N ASP A 22 -1.67 10.43 6.77
CA ASP A 22 -2.62 11.51 7.11
C ASP A 22 -1.97 12.72 7.82
N ILE A 23 -0.75 12.58 8.35
CA ILE A 23 -0.04 13.67 9.06
C ILE A 23 0.53 14.77 8.14
N HIS A 24 0.48 14.60 6.82
CA HIS A 24 0.97 15.62 5.89
C HIS A 24 -0.20 16.25 5.13
N GLU A 25 -0.11 17.53 4.77
CA GLU A 25 -0.97 18.11 3.74
C GLU A 25 -0.66 17.45 2.39
N LYS A 26 -1.70 16.97 1.69
CA LYS A 26 -1.52 16.08 0.54
C LYS A 26 -2.40 16.43 -0.63
N ASP A 27 -1.76 16.56 -1.80
CA ASP A 27 -2.39 16.46 -3.13
C ASP A 27 -2.26 15.04 -3.70
N PHE A 28 -2.35 14.03 -2.82
CA PHE A 28 -2.29 12.63 -3.23
C PHE A 28 -3.22 11.72 -2.42
N GLU A 29 -3.68 10.68 -3.10
CA GLU A 29 -4.48 9.59 -2.55
C GLU A 29 -3.59 8.35 -2.38
N VAL A 30 -3.78 7.61 -1.30
CA VAL A 30 -3.11 6.33 -1.05
C VAL A 30 -4.09 5.20 -1.36
N VAL A 31 -3.70 4.28 -2.24
CA VAL A 31 -4.52 3.13 -2.69
C VAL A 31 -3.81 1.80 -2.41
N SER A 32 -4.56 0.70 -2.33
CA SER A 32 -4.01 -0.65 -2.10
C SER A 32 -4.14 -1.57 -3.31
N LEU A 33 -3.41 -2.70 -3.31
CA LEU A 33 -3.57 -3.75 -4.33
C LEU A 33 -5.01 -4.28 -4.38
N ALA A 34 -5.64 -4.45 -3.22
CA ALA A 34 -7.00 -4.95 -3.11
C ALA A 34 -8.03 -4.01 -3.78
N GLU A 35 -7.81 -2.69 -3.73
CA GLU A 35 -8.67 -1.70 -4.40
C GLU A 35 -8.53 -1.74 -5.93
N LEU A 36 -7.42 -2.30 -6.45
CA LEU A 36 -7.20 -2.54 -7.87
C LEU A 36 -7.64 -3.95 -8.33
N GLY A 37 -8.26 -4.72 -7.44
CA GLY A 37 -8.66 -6.11 -7.73
C GLY A 37 -7.51 -7.11 -7.74
N ILE A 38 -6.32 -6.71 -7.27
CA ILE A 38 -5.17 -7.61 -7.10
C ILE A 38 -5.30 -8.23 -5.71
N THR A 39 -5.58 -9.52 -5.65
CA THR A 39 -5.82 -10.25 -4.40
C THR A 39 -4.72 -11.24 -4.04
N ASP A 40 -3.84 -11.54 -4.99
CA ASP A 40 -2.76 -12.50 -4.82
C ASP A 40 -1.49 -11.75 -4.40
N ASP A 41 -0.98 -12.10 -3.23
CA ASP A 41 0.39 -11.74 -2.85
C ASP A 41 1.33 -12.76 -3.52
N VAL A 42 2.37 -12.26 -4.18
CA VAL A 42 3.42 -13.10 -4.75
C VAL A 42 4.27 -13.65 -3.62
N GLU A 43 4.56 -14.96 -3.66
CA GLU A 43 5.44 -15.60 -2.68
C GLU A 43 6.84 -15.00 -2.78
N GLU A 44 7.40 -14.60 -1.63
CA GLU A 44 8.76 -14.07 -1.56
C GLU A 44 9.75 -15.26 -1.53
N ASP A 45 10.61 -15.36 -2.54
CA ASP A 45 11.68 -16.37 -2.64
C ASP A 45 13.08 -15.78 -2.41
N GLY A 46 13.16 -14.47 -2.16
CA GLY A 46 14.40 -13.74 -1.93
C GLY A 46 14.89 -13.78 -0.49
N GLU A 47 16.20 -13.70 -0.30
CA GLU A 47 16.83 -13.64 1.03
C GLU A 47 16.94 -12.19 1.58
N THR A 48 16.51 -11.20 0.81
CA THR A 48 16.72 -9.78 1.10
C THR A 48 15.45 -8.96 0.99
N LEU A 49 15.31 -7.97 1.88
CA LEU A 49 14.31 -6.91 1.77
C LEU A 49 14.85 -5.81 0.84
N SER A 50 14.63 -5.96 -0.47
CA SER A 50 14.94 -4.92 -1.48
C SER A 50 13.79 -3.95 -1.67
#